data_AF-A0A1V6Q744-F1
#
_entry.id   AF-A0A1V6Q744-F1
#
_cell.length_a   1.000
_cell.length_b   1.000
_cell.length_c   1.000
_cell.angle_alpha   90.00
_cell.angle_beta   90.00
_cell.angle_gamma   90.00
#
_symmetry.space_group_name_H-M   'P 1'
#
loop_
_entity.id
_entity.type
_entity.pdbx_description
1 polymer ?
#
loop_
_entity_poly.entity_id
_entity_poly.type
_entity_poly.pdbx_seq_one_letter_code
_entity_poly.pdbx_strand_id
1 'polypeptide(L)'
;MSMTWNISWHLCKTLFKIILIGHSLGAIVSMHYASRHPSQIRGLVLLGAGRSIAHIPAARERMLGMAAKTREEGIQAAADMAASSNFPPQGLVASETRDL
;
A
#
# COMPACT_ATOMS: atom_id res chain seq x y z
N MET A 1 -50.72 -36.40 3.21
CA MET A 1 -49.96 -35.55 4.15
C MET A 1 -48.49 -35.63 3.76
N SER A 2 -47.98 -34.65 3.01
CA SER A 2 -46.57 -34.59 2.61
C SER A 2 -45.84 -33.64 3.55
N MET A 3 -44.87 -34.15 4.29
CA MET A 3 -44.02 -33.40 5.22
C MET A 3 -42.89 -32.68 4.46
N THR A 4 -42.65 -31.46 4.91
CA THR A 4 -41.76 -30.43 4.39
C THR A 4 -40.28 -30.77 4.51
N TRP A 5 -39.47 -30.24 3.59
CA TRP A 5 -38.06 -29.90 3.83
C TRP A 5 -37.74 -28.58 3.14
N ASN A 6 -37.86 -27.48 3.89
CA ASN A 6 -37.47 -26.14 3.44
C ASN A 6 -36.12 -25.83 4.09
N ILE A 7 -35.03 -26.29 3.47
CA ILE A 7 -33.66 -26.01 3.94
C ILE A 7 -33.35 -24.56 3.60
N SER A 8 -33.54 -23.68 4.57
CA SER A 8 -33.15 -22.28 4.47
C SER A 8 -31.62 -22.18 4.58
N TRP A 9 -30.96 -22.00 3.43
CA TRP A 9 -29.51 -21.78 3.29
C TRP A 9 -28.98 -20.45 3.86
N HIS A 10 -29.80 -19.71 4.64
CA HIS A 10 -29.52 -18.32 5.02
C HIS A 10 -28.60 -18.15 6.24
N LEU A 11 -28.19 -19.23 6.92
CA LEU A 11 -27.49 -19.14 8.21
C LEU A 11 -26.00 -19.49 8.20
N CYS A 12 -25.41 -19.93 7.08
CA CYS A 12 -23.98 -20.20 6.99
C CYS A 12 -23.22 -19.09 6.24
N LYS A 13 -23.41 -17.84 6.65
CA LYS A 13 -22.44 -16.77 6.38
C LYS A 13 -21.52 -16.66 7.59
N THR A 14 -20.68 -17.65 7.81
CA THR A 14 -19.51 -17.49 8.67
C THR A 14 -18.61 -16.46 7.98
N LEU A 15 -18.83 -15.18 8.27
CA LEU A 15 -18.02 -14.06 7.78
C LEU A 15 -16.63 -14.22 8.40
N PHE A 16 -15.77 -14.97 7.72
CA PHE A 16 -14.36 -15.08 8.09
C PHE A 16 -13.74 -13.69 8.00
N LYS A 17 -13.57 -13.05 9.16
CA LYS A 17 -12.89 -11.77 9.26
C LYS A 17 -11.39 -11.95 9.13
N ILE A 18 -10.75 -11.12 8.32
CA ILE A 18 -9.33 -11.20 7.97
C ILE A 18 -8.47 -10.26 8.82
N ILE A 19 -7.18 -10.61 8.99
CA ILE A 19 -6.16 -9.73 9.56
C ILE A 19 -5.25 -9.27 8.42
N LEU A 20 -5.08 -7.97 8.25
CA LEU A 20 -4.21 -7.39 7.23
C LEU A 20 -2.92 -6.88 7.87
N ILE A 21 -1.78 -7.28 7.32
CA ILE A 21 -0.46 -6.79 7.71
C ILE A 21 0.17 -6.16 6.47
N GLY A 22 0.36 -4.85 6.49
CA GLY A 22 0.90 -4.10 5.37
C GLY A 22 2.20 -3.39 5.72
N HIS A 23 3.20 -3.47 4.84
CA HIS A 23 4.46 -2.73 4.94
C HIS A 23 4.61 -1.75 3.76
N SER A 24 5.07 -0.52 4.00
CA SER A 24 5.28 0.51 2.96
C SER A 24 4.02 0.71 2.09
N LEU A 25 4.09 0.48 0.78
CA LEU A 25 2.92 0.53 -0.12
C LEU A 25 1.81 -0.45 0.32
N GLY A 26 2.18 -1.63 0.81
CA GLY A 26 1.21 -2.63 1.30
C GLY A 26 0.40 -2.13 2.50
N ALA A 27 0.95 -1.20 3.28
CA ALA A 27 0.21 -0.54 4.37
C ALA A 27 -0.89 0.38 3.82
N ILE A 28 -0.61 1.13 2.74
CA ILE A 28 -1.59 2.00 2.07
C ILE A 28 -2.73 1.16 1.48
N VAL A 29 -2.40 0.06 0.79
CA VAL A 29 -3.39 -0.86 0.22
C VAL A 29 -4.27 -1.46 1.33
N SER A 30 -3.65 -1.89 2.44
CA SER A 30 -4.36 -2.49 3.57
C SER A 30 -5.31 -1.49 4.24
N MET A 31 -4.90 -0.22 4.40
CA MET A 31 -5.78 0.86 4.88
C MET A 31 -6.95 1.11 3.93
N HIS A 32 -6.69 1.16 2.63
CA HIS A 32 -7.73 1.42 1.63
C HIS A 32 -8.77 0.29 1.54
N TYR A 33 -8.32 -0.96 1.68
CA TYR A 33 -9.24 -2.10 1.74
C TYR A 33 -10.06 -2.08 3.03
N ALA A 34 -9.42 -1.85 4.19
CA ALA A 34 -10.09 -1.83 5.48
C ALA A 34 -11.14 -0.72 5.59
N SER A 35 -10.91 0.45 4.95
CA SER A 35 -11.88 1.55 4.95
C SER A 35 -13.16 1.24 4.16
N ARG A 36 -13.05 0.43 3.09
CA ARG A 36 -14.18 0.03 2.24
C ARG A 36 -14.94 -1.19 2.77
N HIS A 37 -14.26 -2.06 3.52
CA HIS A 37 -14.82 -3.32 4.01
C HIS A 37 -14.61 -3.51 5.52
N PRO A 38 -14.98 -2.55 6.39
CA PRO A 38 -14.66 -2.61 7.82
C PRO A 38 -15.27 -3.82 8.52
N SER A 39 -16.44 -4.29 8.07
CA SER A 39 -17.11 -5.48 8.63
C SER A 39 -16.34 -6.79 8.40
N GLN A 40 -15.41 -6.81 7.44
CA GLN A 40 -14.60 -7.98 7.09
C GLN A 40 -13.25 -7.99 7.82
N ILE A 41 -12.87 -6.92 8.53
CA ILE A 41 -11.57 -6.81 9.18
C ILE A 41 -11.66 -7.21 10.66
N ARG A 42 -10.80 -8.14 11.07
CA ARG A 42 -10.57 -8.50 12.48
C ARG A 42 -9.39 -7.71 13.06
N GLY A 43 -8.41 -7.35 12.24
CA GLY A 43 -7.24 -6.58 12.68
C GLY A 43 -6.46 -5.98 11.52
N LEU A 44 -5.75 -4.89 11.80
CA LEU A 44 -4.94 -4.16 10.82
C LEU A 44 -3.60 -3.77 11.47
N VAL A 45 -2.50 -4.28 10.92
CA VAL A 45 -1.13 -3.97 11.35
C VAL A 45 -0.43 -3.23 10.21
N LEU A 46 0.12 -2.06 10.52
CA LEU A 46 0.70 -1.15 9.53
C LEU A 46 2.15 -0.86 9.90
N LEU A 47 3.08 -1.25 9.03
CA LEU A 47 4.51 -1.05 9.20
C LEU A 47 4.98 0.00 8.19
N GLY A 48 5.48 1.14 8.67
CA GLY A 48 5.95 2.21 7.79
C GLY A 48 4.86 2.78 6.88
N ALA A 49 3.62 2.89 7.36
CA ALA A 49 2.53 3.49 6.59
C ALA A 49 2.84 4.96 6.31
N GLY A 50 3.17 5.26 5.05
CA GLY A 50 3.30 6.63 4.58
C GLY A 50 1.98 7.37 4.78
N ARG A 51 2.01 8.47 5.53
CA ARG A 51 0.90 9.42 5.54
C ARG A 51 0.85 10.12 4.19
N SER A 52 -0.36 10.43 3.72
CA SER A 52 -0.52 11.21 2.50
C SER A 52 0.13 12.58 2.68
N ILE A 53 1.14 12.85 1.87
CA ILE A 53 1.78 14.17 1.74
C ILE A 53 1.15 15.00 0.62
N ALA A 54 -0.06 14.63 0.17
CA ALA A 54 -0.75 15.31 -0.93
C ALA A 54 -1.07 16.79 -0.66
N HIS A 55 -1.07 17.18 0.62
CA HIS A 55 -1.25 18.57 1.05
C HIS A 55 -0.01 19.45 0.79
N ILE A 56 1.15 18.86 0.49
CA ILE A 56 2.37 19.57 0.12
C ILE A 56 2.39 19.69 -1.41
N PRO A 57 2.20 20.89 -2.00
CA PRO A 57 2.05 21.05 -3.45
C PRO A 57 3.22 20.47 -4.26
N ALA A 58 4.46 20.76 -3.85
CA ALA A 58 5.65 20.25 -4.53
C ALA A 58 5.76 18.71 -4.49
N ALA A 59 5.39 18.09 -3.38
CA ALA A 59 5.38 16.63 -3.27
C ALA A 59 4.29 16.02 -4.15
N ARG A 60 3.10 16.64 -4.19
CA ARG A 60 1.99 16.23 -5.04
C ARG A 60 2.35 16.33 -6.52
N GLU A 61 2.90 17.45 -6.96
CA GLU A 61 3.35 17.65 -8.34
C GLU A 61 4.41 16.63 -8.74
N ARG A 62 5.42 16.39 -7.89
CA ARG A 62 6.45 15.38 -8.13
C ARG A 62 5.86 13.98 -8.30
N MET A 63 4.94 13.58 -7.42
CA MET A 63 4.29 12.25 -7.49
C MET A 63 3.41 12.12 -8.74
N LEU A 64 2.68 13.18 -9.12
CA LEU A 64 1.88 13.18 -10.35
C LEU A 64 2.75 13.14 -11.60
N GLY A 65 3.85 13.90 -11.64
CA GLY A 65 4.82 13.87 -12.73
C GLY A 65 5.47 12.49 -12.88
N MET A 66 5.87 11.86 -11.76
CA MET A 66 6.38 10.49 -11.76
C MET A 66 5.35 9.50 -12.31
N ALA A 67 4.08 9.64 -11.91
CA ALA A 67 3.01 8.78 -12.41
C ALA A 67 2.72 8.99 -13.91
N ALA A 68 2.76 10.23 -14.40
CA ALA A 68 2.60 10.54 -15.83
C ALA A 68 3.74 9.91 -16.64
N LYS A 69 4.99 10.16 -16.23
CA LYS A 69 6.18 9.61 -16.89
C LYS A 69 6.19 8.08 -16.91
N THR A 70 5.77 7.44 -15.82
CA THR A 70 5.65 5.97 -15.76
C THR A 70 4.62 5.42 -16.74
N ARG A 71 3.53 6.16 -17.01
CA ARG A 71 2.51 5.75 -18.00
C ARG A 71 3.00 5.90 -19.43
N GLU A 72 3.80 6.93 -19.69
CA GLU A 72 4.32 7.24 -21.02
C GLU A 72 5.54 6.36 -21.38
N GLU A 73 6.48 6.20 -20.45
CA GLU A 73 7.79 5.59 -20.68
C GLU A 73 7.97 4.21 -20.01
N GLY A 74 7.00 3.80 -19.18
CA GLY A 74 7.06 2.54 -18.43
C GLY A 74 7.82 2.63 -17.10
N ILE A 75 7.97 1.48 -16.45
CA ILE A 75 8.49 1.39 -15.07
C ILE A 75 9.98 1.72 -14.95
N GLN A 76 10.75 1.59 -16.03
CA GLN A 76 12.18 1.88 -16.03
C GLN A 76 12.46 3.35 -15.69
N ALA A 77 11.68 4.28 -16.25
CA ALA A 77 11.80 5.70 -15.94
C ALA A 77 11.56 6.00 -14.46
N ALA A 78 10.65 5.26 -13.80
CA ALA A 78 10.42 5.38 -12.37
C ALA A 78 11.61 4.84 -11.55
N ALA A 79 12.20 3.73 -11.99
CA ALA A 79 13.39 3.15 -11.35
C ALA A 79 14.58 4.12 -11.41
N ASP A 80 14.83 4.75 -12.55
CA ASP A 80 15.93 5.70 -12.72
C ASP A 80 15.73 6.96 -11.86
N MET A 81 14.49 7.47 -11.80
CA MET A 81 14.14 8.57 -10.89
C MET A 81 14.33 8.18 -9.42
N ALA A 82 13.94 6.96 -9.03
CA ALA A 82 14.13 6.48 -7.67
C ALA A 82 15.61 6.31 -7.32
N ALA A 83 16.42 5.79 -8.24
CA ALA A 83 17.86 5.64 -8.05
C ALA A 83 18.53 7.00 -7.82
N SER A 84 18.21 8.02 -8.61
CA SER A 84 18.79 9.36 -8.40
C SER A 84 18.34 10.02 -7.09
N SER A 85 17.16 9.69 -6.54
CA SER A 85 16.62 10.35 -5.36
C SER A 85 16.85 9.64 -4.03
N ASN A 86 17.04 8.32 -4.05
CA ASN A 86 17.14 7.52 -2.82
C ASN A 86 18.56 7.46 -2.25
N PHE A 87 19.55 7.89 -3.03
CA PHE A 87 20.93 7.96 -2.58
C PHE A 87 21.33 9.40 -2.29
N PRO A 88 22.16 9.64 -1.24
CA PRO A 88 22.75 10.94 -1.03
C PRO A 88 23.60 11.34 -2.26
N PRO A 89 23.76 12.65 -2.54
CA PRO A 89 24.64 13.11 -3.61
C PRO A 89 26.02 12.47 -3.45
N GLN A 90 26.54 11.84 -4.51
CA GLN A 90 27.89 11.28 -4.47
C GLN A 90 28.88 12.42 -4.20
N GLY A 91 29.49 12.41 -3.02
CA GLY A 91 30.42 13.46 -2.55
C GLY A 91 30.27 13.85 -1.07
N LEU A 92 29.17 13.46 -0.39
CA LEU A 92 28.92 13.80 1.02
C LEU A 92 29.06 12.63 2.01
N VAL A 93 29.38 11.43 1.54
CA VAL A 93 29.65 10.28 2.43
C VAL A 93 31.12 10.32 2.83
N ALA A 94 31.40 10.85 4.03
CA ALA A 94 32.70 10.69 4.66
C ALA A 94 33.05 9.19 4.69
N SER A 95 34.29 8.87 4.33
CA SER A 95 34.81 7.52 4.07
C SER A 95 34.85 6.58 5.28
N GLU A 96 34.17 6.88 6.38
CA GLU A 96 34.37 6.21 7.68
C GLU A 96 33.51 4.96 7.92
N THR A 97 32.69 4.51 6.96
CA THR A 97 31.81 3.34 7.17
C THR A 97 32.11 2.16 6.26
N ARG A 98 33.30 2.08 5.65
CA ARG A 98 33.67 0.94 4.80
C ARG A 98 34.27 -0.27 5.54
N ASP A 99 34.58 -0.18 6.83
CA ASP A 99 35.25 -1.26 7.57
C ASP A 99 34.58 -1.57 8.92
N LEU A 100 33.36 -2.12 8.90
CA LEU A 100 32.81 -2.93 10.00
C LEU A 100 32.05 -4.15 9.44
#